data_AF-A0A971J302-F1
#
_entry.id   AF-A0A971J302-F1
#
_cell.length_a   1.000
_cell.length_b   1.000
_cell.length_c   1.000
_cell.angle_alpha   90.00
_cell.angle_beta   90.00
_cell.angle_gamma   90.00
#
_symmetry.space_group_name_H-M   'P 1'
#
loop_
_entity.id
_entity.type
_entity.pdbx_description
1 polymer ?
#
loop_
_entity_poly.entity_id
_entity_poly.type
_entity_poly.pdbx_seq_one_letter_code
_entity_poly.pdbx_strand_id
1 'polypeptide(L)'
;MRRWGKAILLVLLIIIYVAVAANNPPSWFKSLGYNQFLDLYGLLTAPRAPLQWIYNPGLRSMPAQKGSAYALIPNEDNNHQQRIESALERDPLALVESSEIDAWHTTREGQQSLRLIRERAYRTVVFDGGHHLPTLGLEPDILLIPVFKDTAVHSYMRDGMPVQVLQQLLEKIDSPSVAVTVSRWLVVKRPGSLETLTERIIAGTNPREEDPDREFKPCAAYGMSWYNGYILAYINGSQRVSPADYAARIQALNQDIKEVLVAFNYNKIDPEEAAQWASRVADHLGKPVTVVNRPVKVIDLLRGR
;
A
#
# COMPACT_ATOMS: atom_id res chain seq x y z
N MET A 1 23.85 41.10 -9.00
CA MET A 1 22.81 40.55 -9.90
C MET A 1 22.99 39.06 -10.26
N ARG A 2 24.19 38.55 -10.59
CA ARG A 2 24.42 37.15 -11.03
C ARG A 2 24.09 36.03 -10.01
N ARG A 3 24.20 36.29 -8.69
CA ARG A 3 23.89 35.31 -7.62
C ARG A 3 22.39 35.10 -7.43
N TRP A 4 21.60 36.17 -7.53
CA TRP A 4 20.14 36.11 -7.42
C TRP A 4 19.51 35.37 -8.60
N GLY A 5 20.03 35.56 -9.82
CA GLY A 5 19.58 34.78 -10.99
C GLY A 5 19.80 33.27 -10.84
N LYS A 6 20.92 32.84 -10.23
CA LYS A 6 21.17 31.40 -9.95
C LYS A 6 20.26 30.84 -8.86
N ALA A 7 20.00 31.63 -7.80
CA ALA A 7 19.09 31.23 -6.74
C ALA A 7 17.63 31.15 -7.23
N ILE A 8 17.19 32.12 -8.03
CA ILE A 8 15.86 32.13 -8.66
C ILE A 8 15.72 30.97 -9.63
N LEU A 9 16.74 30.69 -10.45
CA LEU A 9 16.77 29.54 -11.34
C LEU A 9 16.69 28.22 -10.56
N LEU A 10 17.44 28.09 -9.46
CA LEU A 10 17.40 26.91 -8.59
C LEU A 10 16.00 26.72 -7.99
N VAL A 11 15.39 27.79 -7.47
CA VAL A 11 14.02 27.76 -6.92
C VAL A 11 13.00 27.40 -8.01
N LEU A 12 13.11 27.97 -9.21
CA LEU A 12 12.26 27.61 -10.34
C LEU A 12 12.41 26.14 -10.74
N LEU A 13 13.65 25.63 -10.79
CA LEU A 13 13.91 24.21 -11.07
C LEU A 13 13.32 23.31 -9.97
N ILE A 14 13.40 23.72 -8.70
CA ILE A 14 12.76 23.00 -7.58
C ILE A 14 11.24 23.03 -7.71
N ILE A 15 10.64 24.17 -8.07
CA ILE A 15 9.18 24.28 -8.27
C ILE A 15 8.73 23.43 -9.44
N ILE A 16 9.42 23.48 -10.58
CA ILE A 16 9.15 22.64 -11.75
C ILE A 16 9.29 21.17 -11.36
N TYR A 17 10.33 20.82 -10.60
CA TYR A 17 10.53 19.46 -10.11
C TYR A 17 9.38 18.98 -9.21
N VAL A 18 8.96 19.78 -8.22
CA VAL A 18 7.83 19.46 -7.33
C VAL A 18 6.54 19.33 -8.14
N ALA A 19 6.29 20.22 -9.09
CA ALA A 19 5.13 20.18 -9.96
C ALA A 19 5.11 18.92 -10.84
N VAL A 20 6.26 18.52 -11.39
CA VAL A 20 6.39 17.30 -12.21
C VAL A 20 6.22 16.04 -11.36
N ALA A 21 6.90 15.97 -10.19
CA ALA A 21 6.79 14.84 -9.27
C ALA A 21 5.36 14.65 -8.74
N ALA A 22 4.63 15.74 -8.50
CA ALA A 22 3.23 15.70 -8.07
C ALA A 22 2.25 15.23 -9.17
N ASN A 23 2.63 15.30 -10.45
CA ASN A 23 1.76 15.01 -11.59
C ASN A 23 2.14 13.75 -12.40
N ASN A 24 3.03 12.89 -11.87
CA ASN A 24 3.53 11.68 -12.54
C ASN A 24 4.19 11.98 -13.93
N PRO A 25 5.52 12.19 -13.99
CA PRO A 25 6.19 12.62 -15.21
C PRO A 25 6.00 11.66 -16.39
N PRO A 26 5.99 12.17 -17.64
CA PRO A 26 6.04 11.33 -18.83
C PRO A 26 7.35 10.52 -18.92
N SER A 27 7.32 9.38 -19.60
CA SER A 27 8.41 8.41 -19.69
C SER A 27 9.73 8.97 -20.21
N TRP A 28 9.69 9.86 -21.21
CA TRP A 28 10.87 10.52 -21.76
C TRP A 28 11.59 11.44 -20.76
N PHE A 29 10.87 12.01 -19.80
CA PHE A 29 11.47 12.83 -18.74
C PHE A 29 12.13 11.95 -17.67
N LYS A 30 11.54 10.76 -17.41
CA LYS A 30 12.10 9.77 -16.49
C LYS A 30 13.49 9.27 -16.95
N SER A 31 13.68 9.09 -18.27
CA SER A 31 14.92 8.59 -18.86
C SER A 31 16.05 9.63 -19.02
N LEU A 32 15.75 10.93 -18.97
CA LEU A 32 16.72 12.02 -19.16
C LEU A 32 17.57 12.37 -17.92
N GLY A 33 17.48 11.61 -16.83
CA GLY A 33 18.23 11.88 -15.58
C GLY A 33 17.37 11.92 -14.31
N TYR A 34 16.04 11.96 -14.46
CA TYR A 34 15.12 12.03 -13.32
C TYR A 34 15.22 10.81 -12.41
N ASN A 35 15.31 9.60 -12.98
CA ASN A 35 15.47 8.39 -12.18
C ASN A 35 16.80 8.37 -11.42
N GLN A 36 17.91 8.80 -12.02
CA GLN A 36 19.22 8.89 -11.37
C GLN A 36 19.21 9.91 -10.22
N PHE A 37 18.54 11.04 -10.42
CA PHE A 37 18.33 12.02 -9.36
C PHE A 37 17.50 11.43 -8.22
N LEU A 38 16.41 10.74 -8.53
CA LEU A 38 15.57 10.07 -7.53
C LEU A 38 16.32 8.98 -6.77
N ASP A 39 17.17 8.21 -7.45
CA ASP A 39 18.02 7.19 -6.84
C ASP A 39 18.99 7.82 -5.84
N LEU A 40 19.68 8.89 -6.24
CA LEU A 40 20.59 9.64 -5.35
C LEU A 40 19.83 10.26 -4.18
N TYR A 41 18.70 10.91 -4.44
CA TYR A 41 17.87 11.53 -3.42
C TYR A 41 17.36 10.50 -2.41
N GLY A 42 16.88 9.35 -2.89
CA GLY A 42 16.44 8.23 -2.05
C GLY A 42 17.57 7.68 -1.19
N LEU A 43 18.75 7.46 -1.77
CA LEU A 43 19.92 6.95 -1.05
C LEU A 43 20.40 7.91 0.06
N LEU A 44 20.28 9.22 -0.15
CA LEU A 44 20.66 10.22 0.85
C LEU A 44 19.63 10.38 1.98
N THR A 45 18.35 10.21 1.67
CA THR A 45 17.25 10.51 2.60
C THR A 45 16.74 9.29 3.36
N ALA A 46 16.64 8.12 2.71
CA ALA A 46 16.10 6.90 3.29
C ALA A 46 16.80 6.43 4.59
N PRO A 47 18.14 6.54 4.76
CA PRO A 47 18.78 6.19 6.03
C PRO A 47 18.40 7.10 7.21
N ARG A 48 17.95 8.33 6.93
CA ARG A 48 17.68 9.38 7.93
C ARG A 48 16.20 9.72 8.06
N ALA A 49 15.35 9.12 7.23
CA ALA A 49 13.92 9.39 7.26
C ALA A 49 13.35 9.03 8.64
N PRO A 50 12.63 9.93 9.33
CA PRO A 50 11.95 9.60 10.56
C PRO A 50 10.93 8.49 10.30
N LEU A 51 10.98 7.45 11.12
CA LEU A 51 10.03 6.34 11.11
C LEU A 51 9.11 6.52 12.32
N GLN A 52 7.80 6.47 12.09
CA GLN A 52 6.80 6.54 13.16
C GLN A 52 5.90 5.31 13.09
N TRP A 53 6.03 4.43 14.08
CA TRP A 53 5.18 3.25 14.23
C TRP A 53 3.80 3.70 14.71
N ILE A 54 2.78 3.39 13.92
CA ILE A 54 1.37 3.66 14.28
C ILE A 54 0.68 2.39 14.79
N TYR A 55 1.24 1.22 14.48
CA TYR A 55 0.78 -0.08 14.96
C TYR A 55 1.95 -1.08 14.85
N ASN A 56 2.23 -1.82 15.91
CA ASN A 56 3.41 -2.70 15.97
C ASN A 56 3.15 -3.96 16.81
N PRO A 57 2.57 -5.01 16.22
CA PRO A 57 2.38 -6.30 16.89
C PRO A 57 3.68 -7.12 16.93
N GLY A 58 4.76 -6.65 16.31
CA GLY A 58 5.99 -7.39 16.06
C GLY A 58 5.99 -8.18 14.75
N LEU A 59 7.18 -8.50 14.27
CA LEU A 59 7.39 -9.33 13.07
C LEU A 59 7.37 -10.80 13.44
N ARG A 60 6.75 -11.64 12.62
CA ARG A 60 6.88 -13.09 12.77
C ARG A 60 8.34 -13.55 12.75
N SER A 61 8.60 -14.72 13.32
CA SER A 61 9.92 -15.30 13.29
C SER A 61 10.25 -15.78 11.88
N MET A 62 11.48 -15.57 11.46
CA MET A 62 12.02 -16.17 10.23
C MET A 62 13.33 -16.89 10.54
N PRO A 63 13.63 -17.99 9.84
CA PRO A 63 14.97 -18.56 9.87
C PRO A 63 15.99 -17.49 9.49
N ALA A 64 17.21 -17.57 10.05
CA ALA A 64 18.23 -16.53 9.86
C ALA A 64 18.54 -16.30 8.37
N GLN A 65 18.06 -15.18 7.84
CA GLN A 65 18.28 -14.80 6.44
C GLN A 65 19.54 -13.95 6.29
N LYS A 66 20.22 -14.11 5.16
CA LYS A 66 21.50 -13.45 4.87
C LYS A 66 21.38 -12.33 3.83
N GLY A 67 20.25 -12.25 3.11
CA GLY A 67 20.03 -11.28 2.06
C GLY A 67 19.68 -9.86 2.56
N SER A 68 19.63 -8.92 1.62
CA SER A 68 19.06 -7.59 1.83
C SER A 68 17.57 -7.58 1.48
N ALA A 69 16.87 -6.49 1.77
CA ALA A 69 15.57 -6.26 1.16
C ALA A 69 15.71 -6.13 -0.37
N TYR A 70 14.65 -6.46 -1.10
CA TYR A 70 14.60 -6.40 -2.56
C TYR A 70 13.28 -5.79 -3.04
N ALA A 71 13.33 -4.68 -3.78
CA ALA A 71 12.13 -4.00 -4.27
C ALA A 71 11.70 -4.46 -5.67
N LEU A 72 10.43 -4.87 -5.78
CA LEU A 72 9.77 -5.21 -7.04
C LEU A 72 9.19 -3.95 -7.70
N ILE A 73 10.03 -3.26 -8.47
CA ILE A 73 9.61 -2.07 -9.22
C ILE A 73 8.75 -2.47 -10.42
N PRO A 74 7.60 -1.81 -10.69
CA PRO A 74 6.81 -2.06 -11.89
C PRO A 74 7.66 -2.01 -13.16
N ASN A 75 7.50 -3.01 -14.02
CA ASN A 75 8.08 -3.07 -15.36
C ASN A 75 6.97 -3.39 -16.37
N GLU A 76 7.24 -3.27 -17.66
CA GLU A 76 6.25 -3.54 -18.72
C GLU A 76 5.86 -5.03 -18.82
N ASP A 77 6.57 -5.90 -18.10
CA ASP A 77 6.32 -7.34 -18.05
C ASP A 77 5.35 -7.67 -16.90
N ASN A 78 4.14 -8.09 -17.27
CA ASN A 78 3.07 -8.43 -16.34
C ASN A 78 3.19 -9.85 -15.74
N ASN A 79 4.29 -10.57 -15.97
CA ASN A 79 4.51 -11.87 -15.34
C ASN A 79 4.95 -11.73 -13.86
N HIS A 80 4.00 -11.35 -13.00
CA HIS A 80 4.24 -11.15 -11.57
C HIS A 80 4.78 -12.41 -10.87
N GLN A 81 4.28 -13.59 -11.23
CA GLN A 81 4.72 -14.86 -10.66
C GLN A 81 6.21 -15.09 -10.86
N GLN A 82 6.68 -15.06 -12.11
CA GLN A 82 8.08 -15.29 -12.43
C GLN A 82 8.98 -14.26 -11.74
N ARG A 83 8.54 -13.00 -11.67
CA ARG A 83 9.30 -11.92 -11.00
C ARG A 83 9.47 -12.17 -9.51
N ILE A 84 8.43 -12.67 -8.83
CA ILE A 84 8.50 -13.03 -7.41
C ILE A 84 9.41 -14.24 -7.23
N GLU A 85 9.23 -15.30 -8.03
CA GLU A 85 10.05 -16.51 -7.95
C GLU A 85 11.55 -16.19 -8.15
N SER A 86 11.90 -15.43 -9.20
CA SER A 86 13.28 -14.99 -9.44
C SER A 86 13.83 -14.05 -8.37
N ALA A 87 12.97 -13.30 -7.67
CA ALA A 87 13.40 -12.49 -6.53
C ALA A 87 13.68 -13.37 -5.30
N LEU A 88 12.84 -14.39 -5.04
CA LEU A 88 12.99 -15.34 -3.94
C LEU A 88 14.21 -16.26 -4.09
N GLU A 89 14.65 -16.54 -5.32
CA GLU A 89 15.91 -17.27 -5.59
C GLU A 89 17.15 -16.56 -5.02
N ARG A 90 17.06 -15.26 -4.72
CA ARG A 90 18.13 -14.47 -4.12
C ARG A 90 18.20 -14.56 -2.60
N ASP A 91 17.30 -15.32 -1.98
CA ASP A 91 17.14 -15.42 -0.52
C ASP A 91 17.04 -14.03 0.16
N PRO A 92 16.12 -13.15 -0.30
CA PRO A 92 16.04 -11.77 0.19
C PRO A 92 15.42 -11.72 1.58
N LEU A 93 15.94 -10.83 2.44
CA LEU A 93 15.37 -10.57 3.76
C LEU A 93 13.89 -10.17 3.68
N ALA A 94 13.56 -9.34 2.68
CA ALA A 94 12.22 -8.85 2.46
C ALA A 94 11.97 -8.58 0.97
N LEU A 95 10.74 -8.78 0.52
CA LEU A 95 10.25 -8.31 -0.77
C LEU A 95 9.40 -7.06 -0.57
N VAL A 96 9.76 -5.98 -1.25
CA VAL A 96 9.00 -4.73 -1.25
C VAL A 96 8.15 -4.64 -2.50
N GLU A 97 6.84 -4.72 -2.32
CA GLU A 97 5.86 -4.79 -3.40
C GLU A 97 5.24 -3.43 -3.73
N SER A 98 4.72 -3.34 -4.96
CA SER A 98 4.01 -2.18 -5.49
C SER A 98 2.53 -2.50 -5.70
N SER A 99 1.73 -1.45 -5.95
CA SER A 99 0.26 -1.53 -6.01
C SER A 99 -0.31 -2.49 -7.08
N GLU A 100 0.40 -2.74 -8.18
CA GLU A 100 -0.05 -3.71 -9.20
C GLU A 100 0.03 -5.15 -8.69
N ILE A 101 1.09 -5.47 -7.97
CA ILE A 101 1.32 -6.82 -7.40
C ILE A 101 0.30 -7.10 -6.29
N ASP A 102 -0.04 -6.10 -5.47
CA ASP A 102 -1.07 -6.20 -4.45
C ASP A 102 -2.44 -6.63 -5.02
N ALA A 103 -2.85 -6.04 -6.14
CA ALA A 103 -4.09 -6.42 -6.79
C ALA A 103 -4.02 -7.84 -7.35
N TRP A 104 -2.88 -8.23 -7.94
CA TRP A 104 -2.66 -9.58 -8.45
C TRP A 104 -2.69 -10.64 -7.33
N HIS A 105 -2.22 -10.33 -6.12
CA HIS A 105 -2.30 -11.26 -4.99
C HIS A 105 -3.73 -11.65 -4.57
N THR A 106 -4.76 -10.94 -5.07
CA THR A 106 -6.16 -11.33 -4.85
C THR A 106 -6.66 -12.43 -5.80
N THR A 107 -5.86 -12.85 -6.80
CA THR A 107 -6.18 -14.02 -7.65
C THR A 107 -5.73 -15.32 -6.98
N ARG A 108 -6.08 -16.47 -7.57
CA ARG A 108 -5.69 -17.79 -7.06
C ARG A 108 -4.17 -17.99 -7.13
N GLU A 109 -3.57 -17.63 -8.25
CA GLU A 109 -2.12 -17.72 -8.50
C GLU A 109 -1.37 -16.75 -7.56
N GLY A 110 -1.91 -15.54 -7.40
CA GLY A 110 -1.42 -14.56 -6.46
C GLY A 110 -1.40 -15.06 -5.01
N GLN A 111 -2.47 -15.72 -4.57
CA GLN A 111 -2.56 -16.31 -3.23
C GLN A 111 -1.56 -17.47 -3.02
N GLN A 112 -1.26 -18.26 -4.05
CA GLN A 112 -0.23 -19.29 -3.97
C GLN A 112 1.17 -18.69 -3.78
N SER A 113 1.48 -17.61 -4.49
CA SER A 113 2.77 -16.92 -4.33
C SER A 113 2.95 -16.31 -2.93
N LEU A 114 1.88 -15.86 -2.27
CA LEU A 114 1.96 -15.36 -0.89
C LEU A 114 2.51 -16.42 0.07
N ARG A 115 2.17 -17.70 -0.12
CA ARG A 115 2.71 -18.80 0.70
C ARG A 115 4.22 -18.93 0.52
N LEU A 116 4.69 -18.87 -0.72
CA LEU A 116 6.12 -18.92 -1.03
C LEU A 116 6.88 -17.73 -0.42
N ILE A 117 6.31 -16.53 -0.49
CA ILE A 117 6.87 -15.34 0.14
C ILE A 117 6.90 -15.52 1.65
N ARG A 118 5.78 -15.93 2.26
CA ARG A 118 5.67 -16.17 3.70
C ARG A 118 6.74 -17.14 4.20
N GLU A 119 7.10 -18.17 3.45
CA GLU A 119 8.14 -19.11 3.89
C GLU A 119 9.58 -18.56 3.77
N ARG A 120 9.81 -17.55 2.93
CA ARG A 120 11.16 -17.19 2.45
C ARG A 120 11.57 -15.73 2.57
N ALA A 121 10.68 -14.80 2.87
CA ALA A 121 11.02 -13.38 2.98
C ALA A 121 9.93 -12.63 3.76
N TYR A 122 10.26 -11.53 4.42
CA TYR A 122 9.22 -10.60 4.86
C TYR A 122 8.53 -9.96 3.66
N ARG A 123 7.20 -9.79 3.72
CA ARG A 123 6.44 -9.05 2.71
C ARG A 123 6.21 -7.60 3.16
N THR A 124 6.72 -6.65 2.40
CA THR A 124 6.52 -5.22 2.64
C THR A 124 5.66 -4.60 1.55
N VAL A 125 4.62 -3.89 1.96
CA VAL A 125 3.69 -3.20 1.06
C VAL A 125 3.82 -1.69 1.24
N VAL A 126 3.99 -0.98 0.13
CA VAL A 126 3.94 0.50 0.13
C VAL A 126 2.48 0.95 0.11
N PHE A 127 1.90 1.18 1.27
CA PHE A 127 0.49 1.55 1.42
C PHE A 127 0.32 3.06 1.25
N ASP A 128 0.00 3.54 0.04
CA ASP A 128 -0.17 4.96 -0.24
C ASP A 128 -1.59 5.37 -0.68
N GLY A 129 -2.61 4.62 -0.28
CA GLY A 129 -4.01 4.98 -0.50
C GLY A 129 -4.97 3.84 -0.20
N GLY A 130 -6.27 4.12 -0.29
CA GLY A 130 -7.33 3.14 -0.04
C GLY A 130 -7.34 1.95 -1.00
N HIS A 131 -6.75 2.08 -2.20
CA HIS A 131 -6.59 0.97 -3.14
C HIS A 131 -5.77 -0.21 -2.61
N HIS A 132 -4.95 -0.01 -1.57
CA HIS A 132 -4.23 -1.07 -0.87
C HIS A 132 -5.02 -1.75 0.24
N LEU A 133 -6.27 -1.31 0.52
CA LEU A 133 -7.06 -1.86 1.62
C LEU A 133 -7.24 -3.40 1.54
N PRO A 134 -7.50 -4.02 0.38
CA PRO A 134 -7.59 -5.48 0.28
C PRO A 134 -6.29 -6.18 0.69
N THR A 135 -5.15 -5.53 0.60
CA THR A 135 -3.87 -6.12 0.97
C THR A 135 -3.78 -6.43 2.47
N LEU A 136 -4.52 -5.72 3.33
CA LEU A 136 -4.47 -5.95 4.78
C LEU A 136 -4.91 -7.37 5.16
N GLY A 137 -5.88 -7.95 4.44
CA GLY A 137 -6.32 -9.33 4.66
C GLY A 137 -5.47 -10.38 3.95
N LEU A 138 -4.41 -9.95 3.25
CA LEU A 138 -3.37 -10.81 2.70
C LEU A 138 -2.14 -10.87 3.63
N GLU A 139 -2.28 -10.31 4.84
CA GLU A 139 -1.32 -10.38 5.94
C GLU A 139 0.13 -10.03 5.54
N PRO A 140 0.39 -8.83 4.96
CA PRO A 140 1.76 -8.38 4.78
C PRO A 140 2.45 -8.27 6.14
N ASP A 141 3.77 -8.46 6.15
CA ASP A 141 4.56 -8.32 7.39
C ASP A 141 4.72 -6.84 7.76
N ILE A 142 4.91 -5.97 6.75
CA ILE A 142 5.19 -4.54 6.93
C ILE A 142 4.32 -3.70 6.00
N LEU A 143 3.74 -2.63 6.56
CA LEU A 143 3.14 -1.53 5.81
C LEU A 143 4.06 -0.32 5.91
N LEU A 144 4.74 0.00 4.81
CA LEU A 144 5.45 1.27 4.65
C LEU A 144 4.44 2.30 4.14
N ILE A 145 4.12 3.30 4.95
CA ILE A 145 3.00 4.22 4.70
C ILE A 145 3.54 5.63 4.42
N PRO A 146 3.59 6.06 3.15
CA PRO A 146 4.00 7.42 2.80
C PRO A 146 2.88 8.42 3.13
N VAL A 147 3.13 9.32 4.09
CA VAL A 147 2.11 10.23 4.64
C VAL A 147 2.34 11.68 4.22
N PHE A 148 1.27 12.37 3.83
CA PHE A 148 1.23 13.82 3.69
C PHE A 148 -0.02 14.37 4.39
N LYS A 149 0.15 15.36 5.28
CA LYS A 149 -0.91 15.91 6.15
C LYS A 149 -1.78 14.82 6.78
N ASP A 150 -1.13 13.92 7.53
CA ASP A 150 -1.75 12.83 8.30
C ASP A 150 -2.62 11.87 7.46
N THR A 151 -2.29 11.73 6.17
CA THR A 151 -3.00 10.86 5.23
C THR A 151 -2.03 10.10 4.34
N ALA A 152 -2.24 8.79 4.19
CA ALA A 152 -1.63 8.00 3.14
C ALA A 152 -2.28 8.38 1.80
N VAL A 153 -1.49 8.93 0.87
CA VAL A 153 -2.01 9.47 -0.40
C VAL A 153 -1.14 9.16 -1.61
N HIS A 154 -1.82 8.80 -2.69
CA HIS A 154 -1.24 8.59 -4.00
C HIS A 154 -1.20 9.92 -4.76
N SER A 155 -0.28 10.06 -5.71
CA SER A 155 -0.20 11.26 -6.56
C SER A 155 -1.37 11.34 -7.55
N TYR A 156 -1.85 10.19 -8.01
CA TYR A 156 -2.87 10.07 -9.06
C TYR A 156 -4.28 9.69 -8.56
N MET A 157 -4.37 8.79 -7.57
CA MET A 157 -5.64 8.19 -7.12
C MET A 157 -6.27 9.08 -6.06
N ARG A 158 -7.56 9.42 -6.22
CA ARG A 158 -8.33 10.17 -5.22
C ARG A 158 -8.95 9.20 -4.24
N ASP A 159 -8.14 8.65 -3.35
CA ASP A 159 -8.56 7.58 -2.45
C ASP A 159 -7.82 7.61 -1.11
N GLY A 160 -7.35 8.79 -0.68
CA GLY A 160 -6.53 8.95 0.51
C GLY A 160 -7.12 8.32 1.78
N MET A 161 -6.25 7.69 2.57
CA MET A 161 -6.58 7.03 3.84
C MET A 161 -6.01 7.84 5.02
N PRO A 162 -6.84 8.43 5.90
CA PRO A 162 -6.33 9.09 7.10
C PRO A 162 -5.54 8.12 7.98
N VAL A 163 -4.41 8.57 8.53
CA VAL A 163 -3.53 7.73 9.38
C VAL A 163 -4.26 7.22 10.61
N GLN A 164 -5.07 8.08 11.25
CA GLN A 164 -5.88 7.70 12.41
C GLN A 164 -6.88 6.60 12.09
N VAL A 165 -7.54 6.68 10.92
CA VAL A 165 -8.47 5.65 10.48
C VAL A 165 -7.71 4.34 10.22
N LEU A 166 -6.58 4.40 9.53
CA LEU A 166 -5.75 3.21 9.30
C LEU A 166 -5.30 2.55 10.61
N GLN A 167 -4.84 3.33 11.59
CA GLN A 167 -4.47 2.79 12.91
C GLN A 167 -5.65 2.08 13.58
N GLN A 168 -6.82 2.72 13.63
CA GLN A 168 -8.03 2.12 14.21
C GLN A 168 -8.44 0.83 13.47
N LEU A 169 -8.28 0.78 12.15
CA LEU A 169 -8.56 -0.43 11.37
C LEU A 169 -7.60 -1.55 11.71
N LEU A 170 -6.30 -1.26 11.81
CA LEU A 170 -5.28 -2.27 12.15
C LEU A 170 -5.52 -2.86 13.55
N GLU A 171 -5.88 -2.03 14.52
CA GLU A 171 -6.30 -2.46 15.86
C GLU A 171 -7.60 -3.29 15.80
N LYS A 172 -8.61 -2.81 15.06
CA LYS A 172 -9.92 -3.45 14.95
C LYS A 172 -9.87 -4.85 14.33
N ILE A 173 -9.02 -5.05 13.32
CA ILE A 173 -8.88 -6.35 12.65
C ILE A 173 -7.88 -7.27 13.35
N ASP A 174 -7.19 -6.80 14.39
CA ASP A 174 -6.02 -7.49 14.98
C ASP A 174 -4.99 -7.84 13.91
N SER A 175 -4.55 -6.79 13.19
CA SER A 175 -3.65 -6.95 12.06
C SER A 175 -2.33 -7.59 12.51
N PRO A 176 -1.74 -8.50 11.72
CA PRO A 176 -0.41 -9.02 12.00
C PRO A 176 0.69 -8.11 11.44
N SER A 177 0.35 -6.99 10.79
CA SER A 177 1.31 -6.15 10.07
C SER A 177 1.91 -5.09 10.98
N VAL A 178 3.21 -4.85 10.83
CA VAL A 178 3.87 -3.68 11.42
C VAL A 178 3.61 -2.48 10.51
N ALA A 179 3.04 -1.41 11.04
CA ALA A 179 2.68 -0.23 10.26
C ALA A 179 3.51 0.98 10.64
N VAL A 180 4.26 1.50 9.67
CA VAL A 180 5.20 2.60 9.87
C VAL A 180 4.91 3.72 8.88
N THR A 181 4.66 4.91 9.40
CA THR A 181 4.52 6.12 8.61
C THR A 181 5.87 6.78 8.38
N VAL A 182 6.04 7.31 7.17
CA VAL A 182 7.19 8.09 6.74
C VAL A 182 6.67 9.26 5.91
N SER A 183 7.30 10.44 6.03
CA SER A 183 6.91 11.58 5.19
C SER A 183 6.91 11.20 3.70
N ARG A 184 5.84 11.55 2.98
CA ARG A 184 5.66 11.26 1.54
C ARG A 184 6.85 11.70 0.69
N TRP A 185 7.51 12.79 1.10
CA TRP A 185 8.67 13.37 0.42
C TRP A 185 9.95 12.55 0.61
N LEU A 186 10.01 11.70 1.64
CA LEU A 186 11.17 10.87 1.98
C LEU A 186 10.99 9.41 1.54
N VAL A 187 9.83 9.05 0.98
CA VAL A 187 9.61 7.74 0.37
C VAL A 187 9.65 7.89 -1.15
N VAL A 188 10.81 7.55 -1.71
CA VAL A 188 11.01 7.51 -3.16
C VAL A 188 10.68 6.10 -3.64
N LYS A 189 9.79 5.95 -4.63
CA LYS A 189 9.44 4.63 -5.21
C LYS A 189 10.57 4.10 -6.12
N ARG A 190 11.74 3.87 -5.53
CA ARG A 190 12.98 3.38 -6.16
C ARG A 190 13.64 2.34 -5.25
N PRO A 191 14.36 1.35 -5.81
CA PRO A 191 14.83 0.19 -5.04
C PRO A 191 15.58 0.56 -3.76
N GLY A 192 16.69 1.29 -3.87
CA GLY A 192 17.52 1.61 -2.72
C GLY A 192 16.80 2.39 -1.61
N SER A 193 15.83 3.24 -1.96
CA SER A 193 15.03 3.96 -0.96
C SER A 193 14.07 3.01 -0.22
N LEU A 194 13.37 2.16 -0.96
CA LEU A 194 12.37 1.23 -0.40
C LEU A 194 13.03 0.12 0.42
N GLU A 195 14.13 -0.43 -0.08
CA GLU A 195 14.93 -1.46 0.58
C GLU A 195 15.51 -0.94 1.89
N THR A 196 16.19 0.23 1.86
CA THR A 196 16.76 0.86 3.07
C THR A 196 15.69 1.15 4.13
N LEU A 197 14.53 1.68 3.73
CA LEU A 197 13.44 1.95 4.69
C LEU A 197 12.92 0.65 5.31
N THR A 198 12.75 -0.40 4.50
CA THR A 198 12.28 -1.71 4.94
C THR A 198 13.25 -2.33 5.94
N GLU A 199 14.54 -2.34 5.64
CA GLU A 199 15.58 -2.88 6.54
C GLU A 199 15.62 -2.13 7.87
N ARG A 200 15.47 -0.80 7.84
CA ARG A 200 15.38 0.01 9.07
C ARG A 200 14.14 -0.31 9.89
N ILE A 201 13.00 -0.58 9.25
CA ILE A 201 11.77 -0.99 9.94
C ILE A 201 11.98 -2.36 10.60
N ILE A 202 12.57 -3.32 9.88
CA ILE A 202 12.87 -4.66 10.40
C ILE A 202 13.82 -4.56 11.60
N ALA A 203 14.93 -3.83 11.47
CA ALA A 203 15.90 -3.64 12.55
C ALA A 203 15.32 -2.93 13.78
N GLY A 204 14.30 -2.10 13.59
CA GLY A 204 13.61 -1.37 14.66
C GLY A 204 12.40 -2.12 15.24
N THR A 205 12.11 -3.35 14.80
CA THR A 205 10.91 -4.09 15.20
C THR A 205 11.27 -5.40 15.88
N ASN A 206 10.63 -5.66 17.02
CA ASN A 206 10.81 -6.90 17.77
C ASN A 206 10.08 -8.07 17.08
N PRO A 207 10.52 -9.31 17.33
CA PRO A 207 9.74 -10.47 16.96
C PRO A 207 8.41 -10.50 17.73
N ARG A 208 7.37 -11.07 17.12
CA ARG A 208 6.12 -11.44 17.78
C ARG A 208 6.13 -12.91 18.14
N GLU A 209 5.36 -13.25 19.16
CA GLU A 209 4.99 -14.64 19.40
C GLU A 209 4.07 -15.12 18.27
N GLU A 210 4.35 -16.32 17.79
CA GLU A 210 3.52 -16.96 16.77
C GLU A 210 2.75 -18.11 17.39
N ASP A 211 1.47 -18.21 17.01
CA ASP A 211 0.68 -19.40 17.25
C ASP A 211 1.19 -20.50 16.30
N PRO A 212 1.81 -21.58 16.82
CA PRO A 212 2.37 -22.64 15.99
C PRO A 212 1.29 -23.40 15.19
N ASP A 213 0.03 -23.33 15.62
CA ASP A 213 -1.09 -24.04 14.98
C ASP A 213 -1.82 -23.17 13.94
N ARG A 214 -1.46 -21.88 13.80
CA ARG A 214 -2.10 -20.97 12.85
C ARG A 214 -1.63 -21.24 11.42
N GLU A 215 -2.50 -21.82 10.59
CA GLU A 215 -2.25 -21.96 9.15
C GLU A 215 -2.29 -20.59 8.44
N PHE A 216 -1.28 -20.32 7.60
CA PHE A 216 -1.33 -19.18 6.69
C PHE A 216 -2.18 -19.50 5.44
N LYS A 217 -3.41 -18.99 5.44
CA LYS A 217 -4.40 -19.26 4.39
C LYS A 217 -5.14 -17.96 4.03
N PRO A 218 -4.51 -17.09 3.21
CA PRO A 218 -5.17 -15.88 2.75
C PRO A 218 -6.48 -16.22 2.04
N CYS A 219 -7.52 -15.44 2.31
CA CYS A 219 -8.85 -15.61 1.74
C CYS A 219 -9.19 -14.36 0.95
N ALA A 220 -9.12 -14.43 -0.38
CA ALA A 220 -9.34 -13.27 -1.23
C ALA A 220 -10.03 -13.59 -2.55
N ALA A 221 -10.65 -12.55 -3.09
CA ALA A 221 -11.21 -12.51 -4.44
C ALA A 221 -10.87 -11.16 -5.07
N TYR A 222 -11.03 -11.02 -6.39
CA TYR A 222 -10.63 -9.80 -7.08
C TYR A 222 -11.17 -8.51 -6.42
N GLY A 223 -10.26 -7.69 -5.90
CA GLY A 223 -10.53 -6.41 -5.24
C GLY A 223 -10.98 -6.50 -3.78
N MET A 224 -10.92 -7.67 -3.13
CA MET A 224 -11.28 -7.84 -1.73
C MET A 224 -10.52 -8.98 -1.05
N SER A 225 -10.37 -8.90 0.27
CA SER A 225 -9.88 -10.00 1.10
C SER A 225 -10.71 -10.13 2.37
N TRP A 226 -10.57 -11.25 3.05
CA TRP A 226 -11.17 -11.52 4.35
C TRP A 226 -10.08 -11.77 5.38
N TYR A 227 -10.23 -11.18 6.57
CA TYR A 227 -9.35 -11.43 7.71
C TYR A 227 -10.06 -11.18 9.04
N ASN A 228 -9.99 -12.15 9.96
CA ASN A 228 -10.53 -12.05 11.33
C ASN A 228 -12.01 -11.60 11.41
N GLY A 229 -12.82 -12.03 10.44
CA GLY A 229 -14.24 -11.65 10.33
C GLY A 229 -14.50 -10.33 9.61
N TYR A 230 -13.47 -9.67 9.06
CA TYR A 230 -13.61 -8.41 8.33
C TYR A 230 -13.35 -8.61 6.84
N ILE A 231 -14.23 -8.04 6.02
CA ILE A 231 -13.99 -7.92 4.58
C ILE A 231 -13.29 -6.59 4.33
N LEU A 232 -12.19 -6.63 3.58
CA LEU A 232 -11.38 -5.46 3.23
C LEU A 232 -11.44 -5.28 1.72
N ALA A 233 -12.14 -4.25 1.25
CA ALA A 233 -12.55 -4.15 -0.14
C ALA A 233 -12.18 -2.81 -0.78
N TYR A 234 -11.81 -2.84 -2.06
CA TYR A 234 -11.60 -1.65 -2.86
C TYR A 234 -12.47 -1.64 -4.11
N ILE A 235 -13.14 -0.51 -4.34
CA ILE A 235 -14.09 -0.33 -5.45
C ILE A 235 -13.56 0.72 -6.40
N ASN A 236 -13.13 0.25 -7.57
CA ASN A 236 -12.66 1.08 -8.67
C ASN A 236 -13.80 1.53 -9.59
N GLY A 237 -14.86 2.08 -9.00
CA GLY A 237 -16.12 2.46 -9.66
C GLY A 237 -17.27 1.47 -9.40
N SER A 238 -18.46 2.01 -9.11
CA SER A 238 -19.72 1.30 -8.81
C SER A 238 -20.48 0.85 -10.07
N GLN A 239 -20.24 1.52 -11.19
CA GLN A 239 -21.12 1.50 -12.38
C GLN A 239 -21.27 0.13 -13.07
N ARG A 240 -20.49 -0.88 -12.67
CA ARG A 240 -20.49 -2.22 -13.29
C ARG A 240 -20.96 -3.34 -12.38
N VAL A 241 -21.31 -3.07 -11.12
CA VAL A 241 -21.71 -4.13 -10.18
C VAL A 241 -22.89 -3.68 -9.32
N SER A 242 -24.00 -4.41 -9.42
CA SER A 242 -25.17 -4.23 -8.55
C SER A 242 -24.76 -4.43 -7.08
N PRO A 243 -25.25 -3.60 -6.14
CA PRO A 243 -25.03 -3.82 -4.71
C PRO A 243 -25.43 -5.23 -4.23
N ALA A 244 -26.51 -5.79 -4.79
CA ALA A 244 -26.96 -7.15 -4.46
C ALA A 244 -25.94 -8.22 -4.92
N ASP A 245 -25.46 -8.11 -6.15
CA ASP A 245 -24.45 -9.04 -6.69
C ASP A 245 -23.13 -8.94 -5.93
N TYR A 246 -22.77 -7.72 -5.50
CA TYR A 246 -21.57 -7.52 -4.69
C TYR A 246 -21.73 -8.12 -3.29
N ALA A 247 -22.89 -7.96 -2.65
CA ALA A 247 -23.18 -8.59 -1.36
C ALA A 247 -23.13 -10.13 -1.46
N ALA A 248 -23.68 -10.71 -2.54
CA ALA A 248 -23.59 -12.14 -2.79
C ALA A 248 -22.14 -12.62 -2.98
N ARG A 249 -21.30 -11.83 -3.69
CA ARG A 249 -19.86 -12.11 -3.80
C ARG A 249 -19.13 -12.06 -2.46
N ILE A 250 -19.48 -11.11 -1.59
CA ILE A 250 -18.93 -11.02 -0.24
C ILE A 250 -19.28 -12.27 0.57
N GLN A 251 -20.56 -12.69 0.58
CA GLN A 251 -21.01 -13.89 1.29
C GLN A 251 -20.35 -15.17 0.75
N ALA A 252 -20.11 -15.23 -0.56
CA ALA A 252 -19.42 -16.35 -1.19
C ALA A 252 -17.92 -16.43 -0.83
N LEU A 253 -17.30 -15.30 -0.46
CA LEU A 253 -15.90 -15.28 -0.02
C LEU A 253 -15.74 -15.94 1.37
N ASN A 254 -16.56 -15.52 2.33
CA ASN A 254 -16.60 -16.11 3.67
C ASN A 254 -17.96 -15.82 4.34
N GLN A 255 -18.47 -16.76 5.13
CA GLN A 255 -19.75 -16.60 5.84
C GLN A 255 -19.60 -15.91 7.21
N ASP A 256 -18.44 -16.03 7.85
CA ASP A 256 -18.17 -15.39 9.13
C ASP A 256 -17.74 -13.94 8.93
N ILE A 257 -18.73 -13.07 8.70
CA ILE A 257 -18.53 -11.64 8.49
C ILE A 257 -19.12 -10.85 9.65
N LYS A 258 -18.26 -10.09 10.31
CA LYS A 258 -18.58 -9.07 11.31
C LYS A 258 -18.94 -7.75 10.63
N GLU A 259 -18.10 -7.30 9.69
CA GLU A 259 -18.22 -6.00 9.02
C GLU A 259 -17.43 -5.95 7.71
N VAL A 260 -17.86 -5.09 6.79
CA VAL A 260 -17.16 -4.78 5.54
C VAL A 260 -16.54 -3.39 5.64
N LEU A 261 -15.24 -3.32 5.47
CA LEU A 261 -14.46 -2.09 5.41
C LEU A 261 -14.14 -1.83 3.94
N VAL A 262 -14.63 -0.70 3.41
CA VAL A 262 -14.57 -0.42 1.97
C VAL A 262 -13.89 0.92 1.66
N ALA A 263 -13.03 0.91 0.65
CA ALA A 263 -12.45 2.11 0.07
C ALA A 263 -12.91 2.29 -1.39
N PHE A 264 -13.07 3.54 -1.82
CA PHE A 264 -13.52 3.89 -3.17
C PHE A 264 -12.50 4.69 -3.96
N ASN A 265 -12.48 4.48 -5.28
CA ASN A 265 -11.80 5.39 -6.19
C ASN A 265 -12.65 6.62 -6.51
N TYR A 266 -12.41 7.75 -5.83
CA TYR A 266 -13.16 8.99 -6.09
C TYR A 266 -12.77 9.72 -7.39
N ASN A 267 -11.95 9.11 -8.25
CA ASN A 267 -11.86 9.50 -9.66
C ASN A 267 -13.03 8.96 -10.50
N LYS A 268 -13.80 7.99 -9.99
CA LYS A 268 -14.82 7.24 -10.73
C LYS A 268 -16.21 7.29 -10.10
N ILE A 269 -16.31 7.70 -8.85
CA ILE A 269 -17.54 7.80 -8.08
C ILE A 269 -17.45 9.04 -7.19
N ASP A 270 -18.56 9.73 -6.95
CA ASP A 270 -18.59 10.83 -5.98
C ASP A 270 -18.88 10.31 -4.55
N PRO A 271 -18.63 11.12 -3.50
CA PRO A 271 -18.82 10.70 -2.11
C PRO A 271 -20.24 10.30 -1.74
N GLU A 272 -21.25 10.96 -2.32
CA GLU A 272 -22.65 10.69 -2.01
C GLU A 272 -23.08 9.36 -2.65
N GLU A 273 -22.74 9.15 -3.91
CA GLU A 273 -22.99 7.88 -4.60
C GLU A 273 -22.29 6.71 -3.89
N ALA A 274 -21.04 6.90 -3.45
CA ALA A 274 -20.30 5.88 -2.70
C ALA A 274 -20.98 5.50 -1.37
N ALA A 275 -21.48 6.50 -0.62
CA ALA A 275 -22.18 6.27 0.63
C ALA A 275 -23.52 5.54 0.41
N GLN A 276 -24.30 5.96 -0.60
CA GLN A 276 -25.55 5.29 -0.98
C GLN A 276 -25.30 3.84 -1.42
N TRP A 277 -24.26 3.62 -2.22
CA TRP A 277 -23.89 2.28 -2.68
C TRP A 277 -23.49 1.38 -1.50
N ALA A 278 -22.67 1.87 -0.57
CA ALA A 278 -22.26 1.13 0.62
C ALA A 278 -23.46 0.77 1.52
N SER A 279 -24.40 1.70 1.69
CA SER A 279 -25.65 1.44 2.43
C SER A 279 -26.47 0.32 1.80
N ARG A 280 -26.63 0.31 0.47
CA ARG A 280 -27.39 -0.75 -0.23
C ARG A 280 -26.72 -2.11 -0.10
N VAL A 281 -25.38 -2.17 -0.13
CA VAL A 281 -24.65 -3.43 0.14
C VAL A 281 -24.89 -3.89 1.58
N ALA A 282 -24.88 -2.97 2.54
CA ALA A 282 -25.15 -3.29 3.94
C ALA A 282 -26.56 -3.90 4.12
N ASP A 283 -27.56 -3.31 3.46
CA ASP A 283 -28.96 -3.80 3.49
C ASP A 283 -29.07 -5.22 2.92
N HIS A 284 -28.42 -5.51 1.79
CA HIS A 284 -28.41 -6.84 1.18
C HIS A 284 -27.63 -7.87 2.00
N LEU A 285 -26.55 -7.46 2.66
CA LEU A 285 -25.67 -8.34 3.43
C LEU A 285 -26.21 -8.62 4.83
N GLY A 286 -27.02 -7.71 5.39
CA GLY A 286 -27.43 -7.73 6.80
C GLY A 286 -26.26 -7.50 7.76
N LYS A 287 -25.18 -6.85 7.29
CA LYS A 287 -23.97 -6.56 8.06
C LYS A 287 -23.51 -5.11 7.83
N PRO A 288 -22.82 -4.49 8.79
CA PRO A 288 -22.29 -3.14 8.61
C PRO A 288 -21.32 -3.05 7.44
N VAL A 289 -21.42 -1.96 6.68
CA VAL A 289 -20.45 -1.58 5.63
C VAL A 289 -19.96 -0.16 5.94
N THR A 290 -18.66 0.00 6.16
CA THR A 290 -18.04 1.26 6.56
C THR A 290 -17.05 1.74 5.51
N VAL A 291 -17.26 2.96 5.03
CA VAL A 291 -16.34 3.63 4.11
C VAL A 291 -15.17 4.20 4.91
N VAL A 292 -13.95 3.83 4.53
CA VAL A 292 -12.75 4.14 5.33
C VAL A 292 -11.79 5.15 4.68
N ASN A 293 -12.00 5.52 3.42
CA ASN A 293 -11.15 6.47 2.73
C ASN A 293 -11.89 7.77 2.35
N ARG A 294 -11.14 8.78 1.90
CA ARG A 294 -11.67 10.11 1.56
C ARG A 294 -11.23 10.58 0.16
N PRO A 295 -11.95 11.51 -0.50
CA PRO A 295 -11.76 11.87 -1.91
C PRO A 295 -10.59 12.82 -2.17
N VAL A 296 -9.41 12.50 -1.62
CA VAL A 296 -8.19 13.33 -1.69
C VAL A 296 -7.02 12.59 -2.33
N LYS A 297 -6.17 13.34 -3.02
CA LYS A 297 -4.82 12.94 -3.46
C LYS A 297 -3.80 14.01 -3.08
N VAL A 298 -2.51 13.78 -3.36
CA VAL A 298 -1.41 14.72 -3.00
C VAL A 298 -1.72 16.17 -3.39
N ILE A 299 -2.20 16.43 -4.61
CA ILE A 299 -2.46 17.80 -5.08
C ILE A 299 -3.64 18.47 -4.37
N ASP A 300 -4.64 17.72 -3.90
CA ASP A 300 -5.76 18.27 -3.15
C ASP A 300 -5.28 18.79 -1.79
N LEU A 301 -4.46 17.98 -1.10
CA LEU A 301 -3.86 18.34 0.18
C LEU A 301 -2.90 19.54 0.05
N LEU A 302 -2.14 19.63 -1.04
CA LEU A 302 -1.28 20.79 -1.32
C LEU A 302 -2.09 22.09 -1.45
N ARG A 303 -3.31 21.99 -1.98
CA ARG A 303 -4.25 23.12 -2.13
C ARG A 303 -5.05 23.43 -0.87
N GLY A 304 -4.81 22.72 0.24
CA GLY A 304 -5.51 22.94 1.51
C GLY A 304 -6.93 22.38 1.55
N ARG A 305 -7.25 21.40 0.69
CA ARG A 305 -8.48 20.61 0.77
C ARG A 305 -8.30 19.41 1.69
#